data_AF-A0A917FUM8-F1
#
_entry.id   AF-A0A917FUM8-F1
#
_cell.length_a   1.000
_cell.length_b   1.000
_cell.length_c   1.000
_cell.angle_alpha   90.00
_cell.angle_beta   90.00
_cell.angle_gamma   90.00
#
_symmetry.space_group_name_H-M   'P 1'
#
loop_
_entity.id
_entity.type
_entity.pdbx_description
1 polymer ?
#
loop_
_entity_poly.entity_id
_entity_poly.type
_entity_poly.pdbx_seq_one_letter_code
_entity_poly.pdbx_strand_id
1 'polypeptide(L)' 'MNITDQKVQELVDMLHDEDEEILKKFKFTIDDQFMSETESISFIRFIRSELSKRN' A
#
# COMPACT_ATOMS: atom_id res chain seq x y z
N MET A 1 17.70 9.51 7.18
CA MET A 1 16.43 9.02 6.59
C MET A 1 16.66 7.59 6.18
N ASN A 2 15.91 6.63 6.74
CA ASN A 2 16.05 5.23 6.36
C ASN A 2 15.29 5.02 5.04
N ILE A 3 15.81 4.19 4.12
CA ILE A 3 15.17 3.93 2.81
C ILE A 3 13.73 3.39 3.00
N THR A 4 13.52 2.63 4.07
CA THR A 4 12.20 2.12 4.47
C THR A 4 11.20 3.26 4.74
N ASP A 5 11.63 4.32 5.43
CA ASP A 5 10.75 5.44 5.77
C ASP A 5 10.30 6.19 4.51
N GLN A 6 11.18 6.31 3.51
CA GLN A 6 10.87 6.96 2.23
C GLN A 6 9.86 6.16 1.43
N LYS A 7 10.03 4.83 1.31
CA LYS A 7 9.06 3.97 0.61
C LYS A 7 7.69 3.94 1.26
N VAL A 8 7.65 4.01 2.60
CA VAL A 8 6.40 4.10 3.35
C VAL A 8 5.72 5.44 3.09
N GLN A 9 6.47 6.55 3.09
CA GLN A 9 5.90 7.86 2.77
C GLN A 9 5.35 7.91 1.34
N GLU A 10 6.10 7.40 0.35
CA GLU A 10 5.64 7.32 -1.04
C GLU A 10 4.36 6.49 -1.17
N LEU A 11 4.25 5.37 -0.44
CA LEU A 11 3.02 4.58 -0.42
C LEU A 11 1.87 5.40 0.13
N VAL A 12 2.06 6.07 1.27
CA VAL A 12 1.03 6.90 1.92
C VAL A 12 0.54 8.01 0.99
N ASP A 13 1.47 8.70 0.32
CA ASP A 13 1.14 9.77 -0.62
C ASP A 13 0.30 9.26 -1.80
N MET A 14 0.56 8.03 -2.26
CA MET A 14 -0.18 7.38 -3.35
C MET A 14 -1.51 6.73 -2.92
N LEU A 15 -1.85 6.68 -1.63
CA LEU A 15 -3.13 6.09 -1.19
C LEU A 15 -4.35 6.87 -1.71
N HIS A 16 -4.17 8.06 -2.29
CA HIS A 16 -5.23 8.82 -2.96
C HIS A 16 -5.44 8.43 -4.43
N ASP A 17 -4.53 7.68 -5.04
CA ASP A 17 -4.57 7.28 -6.45
C ASP A 17 -5.48 6.05 -6.67
N GLU A 18 -5.57 5.55 -7.90
CA GLU A 18 -6.27 4.29 -8.18
C GLU A 18 -5.45 3.06 -7.71
N ASP A 19 -6.14 1.96 -7.37
CA ASP A 19 -5.50 0.72 -6.90
C ASP A 19 -4.42 0.24 -7.89
N GLU A 20 -4.70 0.33 -9.20
CA GLU A 20 -3.79 -0.09 -10.28
C GLU A 20 -2.49 0.73 -10.34
N GLU A 21 -2.55 2.03 -10.05
CA GLU A 21 -1.36 2.90 -10.07
C GLU A 21 -0.41 2.58 -8.91
N ILE A 22 -0.96 2.24 -7.74
CA ILE A 22 -0.18 1.79 -6.59
C ILE A 22 0.52 0.46 -6.94
N LEU A 23 -0.19 -0.48 -7.57
CA LEU A 23 0.34 -1.80 -7.91
C LEU A 23 1.40 -1.79 -9.02
N LYS A 24 1.46 -0.74 -9.85
CA LYS A 24 2.58 -0.54 -10.80
C LYS A 24 3.91 -0.25 -10.09
N LYS A 25 3.88 0.32 -8.89
CA LYS A 25 5.08 0.72 -8.12
C LYS A 25 5.37 -0.16 -6.93
N PHE A 26 4.33 -0.67 -6.27
CA PHE A 26 4.46 -1.43 -5.03
C PHE A 26 4.08 -2.90 -5.25
N LYS A 27 4.89 -3.77 -4.65
CA LYS A 27 4.55 -5.18 -4.44
C LYS A 27 4.54 -5.44 -2.95
N PHE A 28 3.50 -6.12 -2.49
CA PHE A 28 3.31 -6.43 -1.08
C PHE A 28 3.66 -7.89 -0.82
N THR A 29 4.17 -8.13 0.38
CA THR A 29 4.54 -9.46 0.84
C THR A 29 3.99 -9.69 2.24
N ILE A 30 3.55 -10.91 2.50
CA ILE A 30 3.22 -11.41 3.84
C ILE A 30 4.03 -12.67 4.08
N ASP A 31 4.73 -12.77 5.21
CA ASP A 31 5.63 -13.89 5.53
C ASP A 31 6.60 -14.24 4.39
N ASP A 32 7.23 -13.20 3.81
CA ASP A 32 8.14 -13.26 2.66
C ASP A 32 7.54 -13.82 1.34
N GLN A 33 6.22 -14.01 1.29
CA GLN A 33 5.49 -14.41 0.08
C GLN A 33 4.81 -13.23 -0.57
N PHE A 34 4.93 -13.11 -1.90
CA PHE A 34 4.21 -12.08 -2.65
C PHE A 34 2.70 -12.31 -2.56
N MET A 35 1.99 -11.25 -2.21
CA MET A 35 0.54 -11.23 -2.27
C MET A 35 0.09 -11.28 -3.74
N SER A 36 -1.01 -11.98 -4.00
CA SER A 36 -1.72 -11.87 -5.28
C SER A 36 -2.24 -10.46 -5.49
N GLU A 37 -2.66 -10.15 -6.72
CA GLU A 37 -3.25 -8.85 -7.05
C GLU A 37 -4.50 -8.56 -6.21
N THR A 38 -5.40 -9.54 -6.08
CA THR A 38 -6.63 -9.40 -5.27
C THR A 38 -6.35 -9.16 -3.80
N GLU A 39 -5.36 -9.86 -3.24
CA GLU A 39 -4.93 -9.65 -1.85
C GLU A 39 -4.30 -8.26 -1.69
N SER A 40 -3.47 -7.83 -2.63
CA SER A 40 -2.83 -6.51 -2.61
C SER A 40 -3.86 -5.37 -2.68
N ILE A 41 -4.87 -5.49 -3.54
CA ILE A 41 -6.00 -4.56 -3.61
C ILE A 41 -6.75 -4.52 -2.28
N SER A 42 -7.03 -5.69 -1.70
CA SER A 42 -7.72 -5.78 -0.42
C SER A 42 -6.93 -5.11 0.71
N PHE A 43 -5.61 -5.25 0.69
CA PHE A 43 -4.70 -4.60 1.63
C PHE A 43 -4.66 -3.08 1.46
N ILE A 44 -4.55 -2.57 0.23
CA ILE A 44 -4.62 -1.12 -0.06
C ILE A 44 -5.93 -0.52 0.48
N ARG A 45 -7.06 -1.17 0.20
CA ARG A 45 -8.38 -0.72 0.66
C ARG A 45 -8.51 -0.77 2.18
N PHE A 46 -7.92 -1.78 2.81
CA PHE A 46 -7.84 -1.86 4.27
C PHE A 46 -7.07 -0.66 4.84
N ILE A 47 -5.88 -0.34 4.31
CA ILE A 47 -5.10 0.81 4.77
C ILE A 47 -5.90 2.12 4.61
N ARG A 48 -6.56 2.32 3.47
CA ARG A 48 -7.42 3.50 3.23
C ARG A 48 -8.54 3.61 4.27
N SER A 49 -9.21 2.51 4.55
CA SER A 49 -10.27 2.44 5.56
C SER A 49 -9.73 2.85 6.93
N GLU A 50 -8.59 2.30 7.35
CA GLU A 50 -7.97 2.64 8.64
C GLU A 50 -7.51 4.10 8.72
N LEU A 51 -7.02 4.69 7.61
CA LEU A 51 -6.70 6.12 7.56
C LEU A 51 -7.95 6.99 7.68
N SER A 52 -9.03 6.64 6.98
CA SER A 52 -10.29 7.39 7.05
C SER A 52 -10.95 7.37 8.42
N LYS A 53 -10.73 6.33 9.23
CA LYS A 53 -11.25 6.24 10.60
C LYS A 53 -10.48 7.09 11.61
N ARG A 54 -9.24 7.46 11.28
CA ARG A 54 -8.37 8.27 12.15
C ARG A 54 -8.53 9.78 11.94
N ASN A 55 -9.19 10.19 10.85
CA ASN A 55 -9.57 11.56 10.54
C ASN A 55 -11.05 11.79 10.81
#